data_AF-A0A811P4K7-F1
#
_entry.id   AF-A0A811P4K7-F1
#
_cell.length_a   1.000
_cell.length_b   1.000
_cell.length_c   1.000
_cell.angle_alpha   90.00
_cell.angle_beta   90.00
_cell.angle_gamma   90.00
#
_symmetry.space_group_name_H-M   'P 1'
#
loop_
_entity.id
_entity.type
_entity.pdbx_description
1 polymer ?
#
loop_
_entity_poly.entity_id
_entity_poly.type
_entity_poly.pdbx_seq_one_letter_code
_entity_poly.pdbx_strand_id
1 'polypeptide(L)'
;MGVNGHHEPRRGCNGTVCNGSVRPLDHFGDVDPWTAWAYKPRTISLLLMGTCFLIWASGALDPERSSSADRVSSVKRGVFAMIAVFLAYSFLQAPSTVLIRPHPAIWRLVHGMAVVYLVALTFLLFQTRDDARQFMKYLHPDLGVELPERSYGTDCRIYVPDHPKSRFNNVYEIIFDEFVIAHILGWWGKAIMIRNQPLLWVLSIGFELMELTFRHMLPNFNECWWDSIVLDILICNWFGIWAGMKTVRYFDGRTYEWVGLSRQPNIISKVKRMLGQFTPAHWDKDEWHPTRGPWRFIQVLSLCVVFMAVELSTFFLKFCLWIPPRNPLIVYRLVLWWLIAIPTIREYNTYLQDSKPFKKVGSFCWLSLAICIVELLICIKFGHGKCCSNFSASVSKVNAFVVDHILVSSRLASRAFCVDMEIPNNDKEKDIIVTK
;
A
#
# COMPACT_ATOMS: atom_id res chain seq x y z
N MET A 1 -51.87 -32.86 -43.62
CA MET A 1 -50.56 -33.51 -43.35
C MET A 1 -49.51 -32.42 -43.55
N GLY A 2 -49.11 -31.63 -42.53
CA GLY A 2 -47.98 -31.88 -41.61
C GLY A 2 -46.63 -31.77 -42.35
N VAL A 3 -45.57 -31.07 -41.95
CA VAL A 3 -45.16 -30.27 -40.78
C VAL A 3 -43.87 -29.51 -41.16
N ASN A 4 -43.72 -28.28 -40.65
CA ASN A 4 -42.56 -27.42 -40.32
C ASN A 4 -41.16 -27.56 -40.98
N GLY A 5 -40.56 -26.37 -41.18
CA GLY A 5 -39.11 -26.18 -41.16
C GLY A 5 -38.64 -24.75 -41.48
N HIS A 6 -39.03 -23.74 -40.68
CA HIS A 6 -38.58 -22.35 -40.82
C HIS A 6 -37.12 -22.15 -40.40
N HIS A 7 -36.31 -21.58 -41.29
CA HIS A 7 -35.04 -20.90 -40.98
C HIS A 7 -35.18 -19.43 -41.42
N GLU A 8 -35.03 -18.49 -40.48
CA GLU A 8 -34.81 -17.06 -40.79
C GLU A 8 -34.01 -16.39 -39.64
N PRO A 9 -33.42 -15.19 -39.85
CA PRO A 9 -31.98 -14.99 -39.67
C PRO A 9 -31.62 -14.11 -38.46
N ARG A 10 -30.32 -14.12 -38.14
CA ARG A 10 -29.66 -13.22 -37.17
C ARG A 10 -30.07 -11.75 -37.37
N ARG A 11 -30.66 -11.14 -36.34
CA ARG A 11 -30.68 -9.68 -36.14
C ARG A 11 -29.90 -9.32 -34.89
N GLY A 12 -28.93 -8.42 -35.05
CA GLY A 12 -28.27 -7.74 -33.94
C GLY A 12 -29.18 -6.71 -33.29
N CYS A 13 -28.94 -6.41 -32.02
CA CYS A 13 -29.48 -5.24 -31.33
C CYS A 13 -28.35 -4.47 -30.64
N ASN A 14 -28.19 -3.23 -31.06
CA ASN A 14 -27.58 -2.13 -30.33
C ASN A 14 -28.58 -1.62 -29.27
N GLY A 15 -28.07 -1.16 -28.12
CA GLY A 15 -28.70 -0.10 -27.32
C GLY A 15 -29.85 -0.49 -26.36
N THR A 16 -29.52 -0.40 -25.07
CA THR A 16 -30.29 0.20 -23.97
C THR A 16 -31.73 -0.29 -23.68
N VAL A 17 -31.88 -0.83 -22.45
CA VAL A 17 -33.10 -1.14 -21.68
C VAL A 17 -33.84 -2.42 -22.05
N CYS A 18 -33.66 -3.45 -21.23
CA CYS A 18 -34.60 -4.56 -21.06
C CYS A 18 -34.70 -4.92 -19.57
N ASN A 19 -35.86 -4.61 -18.98
CA ASN A 19 -36.52 -5.21 -17.82
C ASN A 19 -35.67 -5.76 -16.64
N GLY A 20 -35.67 -4.99 -15.55
CA GLY A 20 -36.39 -5.39 -14.33
C GLY A 20 -36.00 -6.67 -13.58
N SER A 21 -34.82 -7.26 -13.83
CA SER A 21 -34.26 -8.29 -12.95
C SER A 21 -32.78 -8.00 -12.72
N VAL A 22 -32.42 -7.71 -11.47
CA VAL A 22 -31.03 -7.70 -11.03
C VAL A 22 -30.54 -9.14 -11.10
N ARG A 23 -29.88 -9.50 -12.21
CA ARG A 23 -29.10 -10.73 -12.28
C ARG A 23 -27.95 -10.61 -11.27
N PRO A 24 -27.71 -11.62 -10.41
CA PRO A 24 -26.49 -11.68 -9.63
C PRO A 24 -25.30 -11.60 -10.59
N LEU A 25 -24.27 -10.86 -10.18
CA LEU A 25 -23.04 -10.64 -10.93
C LEU A 25 -22.16 -11.91 -10.90
N ASP A 26 -22.74 -13.06 -11.23
CA ASP A 26 -22.11 -14.40 -11.15
C ASP A 26 -21.69 -14.94 -12.53
N HIS A 27 -21.88 -14.16 -13.61
CA HIS A 27 -21.40 -14.58 -14.93
C HIS A 27 -19.99 -14.03 -15.22
N PHE A 28 -19.02 -14.45 -14.40
CA PHE A 28 -17.63 -14.52 -14.87
C PHE A 28 -17.44 -15.90 -15.50
N GLY A 29 -16.98 -15.92 -16.76
CA GLY A 29 -16.77 -17.16 -17.51
C GLY A 29 -15.93 -18.18 -16.76
N ASP A 30 -16.21 -19.46 -17.03
CA ASP A 30 -15.58 -20.67 -16.50
C ASP A 30 -14.21 -20.43 -15.84
N VAL A 31 -14.21 -20.37 -14.50
CA VAL A 31 -12.97 -20.34 -13.72
C VAL A 31 -12.13 -21.55 -14.14
N ASP A 32 -10.89 -21.32 -14.56
CA ASP A 32 -10.02 -22.38 -15.08
C ASP A 32 -9.94 -23.53 -14.06
N PRO A 33 -10.14 -24.81 -14.45
CA PRO A 33 -10.10 -25.96 -13.54
C PRO A 33 -8.83 -26.02 -12.67
N TRP A 34 -7.68 -25.60 -13.19
CA TRP A 34 -6.40 -25.53 -12.47
C TRP A 34 -6.33 -24.40 -11.43
N THR A 35 -7.23 -23.43 -11.48
CA THR A 35 -7.34 -22.34 -10.50
C THR A 35 -8.63 -22.40 -9.69
N ALA A 36 -9.66 -23.13 -10.15
CA ALA A 36 -10.96 -23.24 -9.50
C ALA A 36 -10.87 -23.80 -8.07
N TRP A 37 -9.89 -24.66 -7.81
CA TRP A 37 -9.62 -25.15 -6.45
C TRP A 37 -9.23 -24.04 -5.46
N ALA A 38 -8.63 -22.93 -5.94
CA ALA A 38 -8.24 -21.79 -5.11
C ALA A 38 -9.40 -20.83 -4.81
N TYR A 39 -10.47 -20.88 -5.61
CA TYR A 39 -11.69 -20.07 -5.42
C TYR A 39 -12.73 -20.76 -4.54
N LYS A 40 -12.66 -22.08 -4.34
CA LYS A 40 -13.55 -22.83 -3.45
C LYS A 40 -12.93 -22.97 -2.05
N PRO A 41 -13.42 -22.25 -1.02
CA PRO A 41 -12.79 -22.26 0.30
C PRO A 41 -12.97 -23.63 0.98
N ARG A 42 -11.87 -24.36 1.20
CA ARG A 42 -11.84 -25.61 1.98
C ARG A 42 -11.52 -25.32 3.44
N THR A 43 -12.41 -24.61 4.12
CA THR A 43 -12.21 -24.09 5.48
C THR A 43 -11.85 -25.19 6.49
N ILE A 44 -12.54 -26.34 6.44
CA ILE A 44 -12.30 -27.47 7.35
C ILE A 44 -10.94 -28.12 7.08
N SER A 45 -10.58 -28.36 5.82
CA SER A 45 -9.27 -28.94 5.48
C SER A 45 -8.11 -28.01 5.89
N LEU A 46 -8.27 -26.70 5.70
CA LEU A 46 -7.28 -25.70 6.14
C LEU A 46 -7.19 -25.61 7.66
N LEU A 47 -8.31 -25.76 8.38
CA LEU A 47 -8.33 -25.86 9.83
C LEU A 47 -7.53 -27.08 10.31
N LEU A 48 -7.79 -28.27 9.75
CA LEU A 48 -7.09 -29.50 10.11
C LEU A 48 -5.58 -29.41 9.82
N MET A 49 -5.19 -28.87 8.66
CA MET A 49 -3.78 -28.62 8.33
C MET A 49 -3.16 -27.59 9.28
N GLY A 50 -3.89 -26.53 9.62
CA GLY A 50 -3.46 -25.52 10.60
C GLY A 50 -3.24 -26.12 11.99
N THR A 51 -4.13 -27.01 12.44
CA THR A 51 -3.99 -27.74 13.71
C THR A 51 -2.75 -28.65 13.67
N CYS A 52 -2.54 -29.41 12.59
CA CYS A 52 -1.33 -30.24 12.44
C CYS A 52 -0.05 -29.39 12.45
N PHE A 53 -0.07 -28.25 11.76
CA PHE A 53 1.03 -27.30 11.77
C PHE A 53 1.30 -26.74 13.17
N LEU A 54 0.27 -26.39 13.93
CA LEU A 54 0.42 -25.91 15.32
C LEU A 54 0.99 -26.99 16.24
N ILE A 55 0.53 -28.24 16.12
CA ILE A 55 1.06 -29.37 16.87
C ILE A 55 2.56 -29.54 16.59
N TRP A 56 2.95 -29.50 15.32
CA TRP A 56 4.35 -29.58 14.91
C TRP A 56 5.17 -28.37 15.37
N ALA A 57 4.67 -27.15 15.15
CA ALA A 57 5.38 -25.91 15.44
C ALA A 57 5.53 -25.65 16.94
N SER A 58 4.58 -26.10 17.76
CA SER A 58 4.65 -26.00 19.23
C SER A 58 5.46 -27.12 19.87
N GLY A 59 5.58 -28.28 19.21
CA GLY A 59 6.15 -29.48 19.83
C GLY A 59 5.24 -30.07 20.91
N ALA A 60 3.92 -29.80 20.85
CA ALA A 60 2.96 -30.20 21.88
C ALA A 60 2.92 -31.71 22.17
N LEU A 61 3.35 -32.55 21.22
CA LEU A 61 3.40 -34.00 21.37
C LEU A 61 4.78 -34.55 21.79
N ASP A 62 5.84 -33.72 21.77
CA ASP A 62 7.21 -34.11 22.14
C ASP A 62 7.80 -33.13 23.18
N PRO A 63 7.29 -33.12 24.43
CA PRO A 63 7.68 -32.15 25.45
C PRO A 63 9.17 -32.22 25.81
N GLU A 64 9.79 -33.39 25.77
CA GLU A 64 11.22 -33.58 26.09
C GLU A 64 12.14 -32.80 25.13
N ARG A 65 11.78 -32.73 23.84
CA ARG A 65 12.55 -31.99 22.83
C ARG A 65 12.47 -30.47 23.01
N SER A 66 11.40 -29.98 23.64
CA SER A 66 11.19 -28.55 23.93
C SER A 66 11.97 -28.05 25.16
N SER A 67 12.37 -28.95 26.07
CA SER A 67 13.09 -28.63 27.30
C SER A 67 14.51 -28.08 27.08
N SER A 68 15.11 -28.40 25.91
CA SER A 68 16.46 -27.99 25.52
C SER A 68 16.52 -26.73 24.65
N ALA A 69 15.36 -26.14 24.30
CA ALA A 69 15.31 -24.99 23.40
C ALA A 69 15.55 -23.67 24.13
N ASP A 70 16.49 -22.87 23.63
CA ASP A 70 16.74 -21.50 24.11
C ASP A 70 15.45 -20.67 24.17
N ARG A 71 15.26 -19.94 25.27
CA ARG A 71 14.06 -19.09 25.50
C ARG A 71 13.75 -18.18 24.30
N VAL A 72 14.77 -17.58 23.70
CA VAL A 72 14.64 -16.70 22.53
C VAL A 72 14.12 -17.46 21.31
N SER A 73 14.59 -18.68 21.08
CA SER A 73 14.13 -19.54 19.98
C SER A 73 12.65 -19.92 20.15
N SER A 74 12.26 -20.28 21.37
CA SER A 74 10.86 -20.60 21.71
C SER A 74 9.92 -19.40 21.48
N VAL A 75 10.32 -18.19 21.88
CA VAL A 75 9.55 -16.96 21.61
C VAL A 75 9.45 -16.69 20.11
N LYS A 76 10.56 -16.78 19.35
CA LYS A 76 10.55 -16.57 17.89
C LYS A 76 9.60 -17.54 17.17
N ARG A 77 9.62 -18.82 17.55
CA ARG A 77 8.69 -19.84 17.04
C ARG A 77 7.23 -19.52 17.37
N GLY A 78 6.96 -19.12 18.61
CA GLY A 78 5.61 -18.72 19.05
C GLY A 78 5.06 -17.52 18.27
N VAL A 79 5.87 -16.47 18.11
CA VAL A 79 5.48 -15.28 17.32
C VAL A 79 5.26 -15.64 15.85
N PHE A 80 6.13 -16.47 15.25
CA PHE A 80 5.93 -16.94 13.89
C PHE A 80 4.62 -17.73 13.73
N ALA A 81 4.33 -18.64 14.65
CA ALA A 81 3.08 -19.41 14.64
C ALA A 81 1.85 -18.51 14.80
N MET A 82 1.89 -17.50 15.68
CA MET A 82 0.83 -16.51 15.86
C MET A 82 0.54 -15.74 14.56
N ILE A 83 1.59 -15.26 13.89
CA ILE A 83 1.47 -14.56 12.59
C ILE A 83 0.90 -15.52 11.53
N ALA A 84 1.40 -16.75 11.45
CA ALA A 84 0.94 -17.74 10.48
C ALA A 84 -0.56 -18.06 10.63
N VAL A 85 -1.04 -18.25 11.88
CA VAL A 85 -2.46 -18.47 12.17
C VAL A 85 -3.30 -17.26 11.75
N PHE A 86 -2.86 -16.05 12.08
CA PHE A 86 -3.58 -14.84 11.71
C PHE A 86 -3.63 -14.61 10.19
N LEU A 87 -2.54 -14.89 9.48
CA LEU A 87 -2.49 -14.81 8.02
C LEU A 87 -3.38 -15.89 7.37
N ALA A 88 -3.44 -17.10 7.93
CA ALA A 88 -4.35 -18.13 7.48
C ALA A 88 -5.83 -17.73 7.68
N TYR A 89 -6.15 -17.12 8.82
CA TYR A 89 -7.48 -16.53 9.06
C TYR A 89 -7.78 -15.43 8.04
N SER A 90 -6.85 -14.50 7.82
CA SER A 90 -7.02 -13.41 6.85
C SER A 90 -7.24 -13.93 5.43
N PHE A 91 -6.45 -14.92 4.99
CA PHE A 91 -6.62 -15.58 3.70
C PHE A 91 -8.05 -16.12 3.49
N LEU A 92 -8.63 -16.71 4.53
CA LEU A 92 -9.96 -17.32 4.49
C LEU A 92 -11.10 -16.30 4.59
N GLN A 93 -11.01 -15.38 5.56
CA GLN A 93 -12.14 -14.58 6.02
C GLN A 93 -12.05 -13.09 5.69
N ALA A 94 -10.88 -12.58 5.28
CA ALA A 94 -10.76 -11.16 4.97
C ALA A 94 -11.66 -10.78 3.77
N PRO A 95 -12.30 -9.59 3.81
CA PRO A 95 -13.16 -9.16 2.72
C PRO A 95 -12.37 -9.02 1.42
N SER A 96 -13.02 -9.32 0.30
CA SER A 96 -12.44 -9.04 -1.02
C SER A 96 -12.36 -7.54 -1.25
N THR A 97 -11.24 -7.08 -1.82
CA THR A 97 -11.00 -5.67 -2.10
C THR A 97 -11.27 -5.34 -3.56
N VAL A 98 -11.12 -4.08 -3.95
CA VAL A 98 -11.30 -3.62 -5.36
C VAL A 98 -10.39 -4.39 -6.31
N LEU A 99 -9.22 -4.84 -5.84
CA LEU A 99 -8.32 -5.70 -6.61
C LEU A 99 -8.73 -7.16 -6.51
N ILE A 100 -9.01 -7.75 -7.67
CA ILE A 100 -9.40 -9.16 -7.83
C ILE A 100 -8.20 -10.01 -8.28
N ARG A 101 -7.17 -9.40 -8.89
CA ARG A 101 -6.02 -10.11 -9.51
C ARG A 101 -4.69 -9.74 -8.88
N PRO A 102 -3.70 -10.63 -8.79
CA PRO A 102 -3.62 -11.99 -9.38
C PRO A 102 -4.61 -13.01 -8.85
N HIS A 103 -4.94 -12.93 -7.57
CA HIS A 103 -6.01 -13.71 -6.96
C HIS A 103 -6.54 -12.93 -5.74
N PRO A 104 -7.85 -12.97 -5.42
CA PRO A 104 -8.39 -12.24 -4.27
C PRO A 104 -7.69 -12.63 -2.97
N ALA A 105 -7.29 -13.89 -2.84
CA ALA A 105 -6.62 -14.40 -1.65
C ALA A 105 -5.22 -13.78 -1.43
N ILE A 106 -4.54 -13.31 -2.47
CA ILE A 106 -3.27 -12.58 -2.32
C ILE A 106 -3.53 -11.24 -1.62
N TRP A 107 -4.55 -10.50 -2.06
CA TRP A 107 -4.92 -9.22 -1.41
C TRP A 107 -5.43 -9.42 0.02
N ARG A 108 -6.13 -10.52 0.29
CA ARG A 108 -6.50 -10.90 1.66
C ARG A 108 -5.28 -11.14 2.55
N LEU A 109 -4.24 -11.79 2.02
CA LEU A 109 -2.96 -11.96 2.73
C LEU A 109 -2.24 -10.62 2.93
N VAL A 110 -2.18 -9.77 1.91
CA VAL A 110 -1.60 -8.41 2.02
C VAL A 110 -2.31 -7.60 3.08
N HIS A 111 -3.64 -7.64 3.13
CA HIS A 111 -4.43 -7.01 4.19
C HIS A 111 -4.06 -7.57 5.57
N GLY A 112 -3.95 -8.90 5.70
CA GLY A 112 -3.48 -9.54 6.94
C GLY A 112 -2.08 -9.07 7.36
N MET A 113 -1.12 -9.04 6.43
CA MET A 113 0.24 -8.54 6.70
C MET A 113 0.24 -7.08 7.14
N ALA A 114 -0.60 -6.23 6.53
CA ALA A 114 -0.75 -4.84 6.92
C ALA A 114 -1.32 -4.68 8.34
N VAL A 115 -2.27 -5.52 8.75
CA VAL A 115 -2.78 -5.54 10.14
C VAL A 115 -1.70 -6.01 11.12
N VAL A 116 -0.96 -7.08 10.80
CA VAL A 116 0.17 -7.54 11.62
C VAL A 116 1.20 -6.43 11.79
N TYR A 117 1.51 -5.70 10.72
CA TYR A 117 2.42 -4.58 10.75
C TYR A 117 1.90 -3.44 11.65
N LEU A 118 0.63 -3.06 11.53
CA LEU A 118 0.01 -2.05 12.39
C LEU A 118 0.06 -2.45 13.88
N VAL A 119 -0.21 -3.71 14.20
CA VAL A 119 -0.12 -4.22 15.58
C VAL A 119 1.32 -4.18 16.09
N ALA A 120 2.29 -4.57 15.27
CA ALA A 120 3.71 -4.49 15.61
C ALA A 120 4.19 -3.05 15.82
N LEU A 121 3.77 -2.11 14.98
CA LEU A 121 4.05 -0.69 15.15
C LEU A 121 3.41 -0.14 16.43
N THR A 122 2.18 -0.56 16.72
CA THR A 122 1.50 -0.17 17.95
C THR A 122 2.29 -0.64 19.17
N PHE A 123 2.76 -1.89 19.18
CA PHE A 123 3.67 -2.39 20.22
C PHE A 123 4.94 -1.53 20.34
N LEU A 124 5.60 -1.20 19.23
CA LEU A 124 6.79 -0.34 19.21
C LEU A 124 6.49 1.07 19.75
N LEU A 125 5.32 1.64 19.46
CA LEU A 125 4.91 2.94 19.96
C LEU A 125 4.86 2.98 21.49
N PHE A 126 4.57 1.86 22.17
CA PHE A 126 4.59 1.79 23.63
C PHE A 126 5.99 1.60 24.23
N GLN A 127 6.98 1.14 23.45
CA GLN A 127 8.35 0.97 23.94
C GLN A 127 9.06 2.31 24.17
N THR A 128 10.08 2.32 25.01
CA THR A 128 11.05 3.43 25.02
C THR A 128 11.93 3.34 23.76
N ARG A 129 12.58 4.44 23.38
CA ARG A 129 13.46 4.44 22.19
C ARG A 129 14.59 3.41 22.33
N ASP A 130 15.17 3.31 23.51
CA ASP A 130 16.32 2.43 23.73
C ASP A 130 15.87 0.97 23.84
N ASP A 131 14.73 0.69 24.47
CA ASP A 131 14.12 -0.66 24.46
C ASP A 131 13.72 -1.07 23.04
N ALA A 132 13.17 -0.16 22.24
CA ALA A 132 12.82 -0.44 20.85
C ALA A 132 14.06 -0.79 20.01
N ARG A 133 15.20 -0.11 20.23
CA ARG A 133 16.48 -0.43 19.59
C ARG A 133 17.01 -1.80 20.01
N GLN A 134 16.94 -2.11 21.31
CA GLN A 134 17.32 -3.44 21.79
C GLN A 134 16.36 -4.52 21.25
N PHE A 135 15.08 -4.20 21.11
CA PHE A 135 14.09 -5.10 20.53
C PHE A 135 14.42 -5.45 19.07
N MET A 136 14.99 -4.52 18.29
CA MET A 136 15.41 -4.78 16.91
C MET A 136 16.42 -5.95 16.80
N LYS A 137 17.22 -6.23 17.85
CA LYS A 137 18.15 -7.37 17.87
C LYS A 137 17.45 -8.73 17.72
N TYR A 138 16.19 -8.83 18.15
CA TYR A 138 15.42 -10.05 17.97
C TYR A 138 15.05 -10.31 16.51
N LEU A 139 14.95 -9.25 15.69
CA LEU A 139 14.67 -9.36 14.26
C LEU A 139 15.94 -9.67 13.47
N HIS A 140 17.03 -8.95 13.74
CA HIS A 140 18.32 -9.19 13.10
C HIS A 140 19.47 -8.95 14.11
N PRO A 141 20.46 -9.85 14.21
CA PRO A 141 21.50 -9.78 15.25
C PRO A 141 22.35 -8.50 15.17
N ASP A 142 22.55 -7.96 13.96
CA ASP A 142 23.38 -6.77 13.70
C ASP A 142 22.70 -5.43 14.04
N LEU A 143 21.50 -5.45 14.63
CA LEU A 143 20.74 -4.24 14.97
C LEU A 143 20.97 -3.78 16.41
N GLY A 144 20.47 -2.60 16.74
CA GLY A 144 20.57 -2.04 18.10
C GLY A 144 21.96 -1.56 18.48
N VAL A 145 22.81 -1.29 17.47
CA VAL A 145 24.12 -0.64 17.58
C VAL A 145 24.05 0.68 16.83
N GLU A 146 24.68 1.73 17.37
CA GLU A 146 24.72 3.03 16.73
C GLU A 146 25.48 2.95 15.39
N LEU A 147 24.89 3.55 14.35
CA LEU A 147 25.42 3.50 13.00
C LEU A 147 26.32 4.71 12.74
N PRO A 148 27.42 4.54 11.98
CA PRO A 148 28.19 5.69 11.49
C PRO A 148 27.29 6.54 10.58
N GLU A 149 27.26 7.85 10.83
CA GLU A 149 26.50 8.79 9.99
C GLU A 149 27.18 8.91 8.62
N ARG A 150 26.44 8.60 7.55
CA ARG A 150 26.91 8.77 6.17
C ARG A 150 26.34 10.08 5.63
N SER A 151 27.21 10.99 5.23
CA SER A 151 26.86 12.25 4.58
C SER A 151 27.46 12.26 3.18
N TYR A 152 26.64 12.50 2.16
CA TYR A 152 27.03 12.44 0.74
C TYR A 152 27.52 13.79 0.23
N GLY A 153 27.04 14.88 0.82
CA GLY A 153 27.30 16.27 0.44
C GLY A 153 28.46 16.92 1.19
N THR A 154 29.49 16.16 1.58
CA THR A 154 30.68 16.72 2.24
C THR A 154 31.64 17.38 1.26
N ASP A 155 31.78 16.83 0.04
CA ASP A 155 32.54 17.41 -1.06
C ASP A 155 31.80 17.28 -2.40
N CYS A 156 31.15 18.36 -2.82
CA CYS A 156 30.32 18.39 -4.02
C CYS A 156 31.07 18.74 -5.32
N ARG A 157 32.40 18.73 -5.31
CA ARG A 157 33.19 18.95 -6.52
C ARG A 157 33.03 17.77 -7.48
N ILE A 158 32.56 18.06 -8.70
CA ILE A 158 32.45 17.06 -9.77
C ILE A 158 33.84 16.58 -10.20
N TYR A 159 34.81 17.49 -10.25
CA TYR A 159 36.18 17.21 -10.66
C TYR A 159 37.16 17.50 -9.52
N VAL A 160 37.84 16.46 -9.05
CA VAL A 160 38.86 16.49 -7.99
C VAL A 160 40.18 15.98 -8.58
N PRO A 161 41.03 16.87 -9.13
CA PRO A 161 42.24 16.47 -9.83
C PRO A 161 43.26 15.77 -8.92
N ASP A 162 43.24 16.09 -7.63
CA ASP A 162 44.19 15.60 -6.63
C ASP A 162 43.82 14.24 -6.02
N HIS A 163 42.68 13.64 -6.43
CA HIS A 163 42.21 12.39 -5.84
C HIS A 163 42.97 11.17 -6.41
N PRO A 164 43.50 10.27 -5.56
CA PRO A 164 44.44 9.22 -5.99
C PRO A 164 43.83 8.14 -6.88
N LYS A 165 42.51 7.92 -6.84
CA LYS A 165 41.83 6.84 -7.59
C LYS A 165 41.20 7.29 -8.91
N SER A 166 40.60 8.47 -8.94
CA SER A 166 39.83 8.98 -10.09
C SER A 166 39.62 10.47 -9.91
N ARG A 167 39.72 11.22 -11.01
CA ARG A 167 39.47 12.66 -11.02
C ARG A 167 37.98 13.01 -10.83
N PHE A 168 37.09 12.03 -10.93
CA PHE A 168 35.64 12.16 -10.72
C PHE A 168 35.16 11.25 -9.57
N ASN A 169 36.00 11.00 -8.57
CA ASN A 169 35.71 10.01 -7.52
C ASN A 169 34.35 10.22 -6.85
N ASN A 170 34.03 11.46 -6.47
CA ASN A 170 32.76 11.79 -5.79
C ASN A 170 31.55 11.44 -6.66
N VAL A 171 31.65 11.66 -7.98
CA VAL A 171 30.59 11.30 -8.93
C VAL A 171 30.46 9.80 -9.08
N TYR A 172 31.59 9.08 -9.18
CA TYR A 172 31.58 7.62 -9.32
C TYR A 172 31.00 6.91 -8.09
N GLU A 173 31.34 7.37 -6.89
CA GLU A 173 30.81 6.80 -5.65
C GLU A 173 29.29 6.95 -5.54
N ILE A 174 28.74 8.06 -6.03
CA ILE A 174 27.29 8.33 -6.03
C ILE A 174 26.57 7.55 -7.14
N ILE A 175 27.09 7.55 -8.38
CA ILE A 175 26.45 6.85 -9.51
C ILE A 175 26.36 5.33 -9.28
N PHE A 176 27.34 4.74 -8.59
CA PHE A 176 27.36 3.32 -8.29
C PHE A 176 26.80 2.98 -6.89
N ASP A 177 26.16 3.93 -6.22
CA ASP A 177 25.45 3.67 -4.97
C ASP A 177 24.12 2.95 -5.24
N GLU A 178 23.67 2.18 -4.25
CA GLU A 178 22.41 1.44 -4.29
C GLU A 178 21.18 2.34 -4.48
N PHE A 179 21.29 3.64 -4.13
CA PHE A 179 20.21 4.62 -4.22
C PHE A 179 19.81 4.96 -5.66
N VAL A 180 20.72 4.91 -6.64
CA VAL A 180 20.39 5.16 -8.06
C VAL A 180 19.38 4.13 -8.58
N ILE A 181 19.62 2.85 -8.29
CA ILE A 181 18.71 1.76 -8.68
C ILE A 181 17.39 1.89 -7.90
N ALA A 182 17.47 2.25 -6.61
CA ALA A 182 16.29 2.45 -5.78
C ALA A 182 15.39 3.59 -6.30
N HIS A 183 15.97 4.71 -6.76
CA HIS A 183 15.25 5.80 -7.41
C HIS A 183 14.56 5.33 -8.68
N ILE A 184 15.30 4.73 -9.63
CA ILE A 184 14.73 4.28 -10.90
C ILE A 184 13.58 3.28 -10.68
N LEU A 185 13.79 2.24 -9.86
CA LEU A 185 12.77 1.23 -9.59
C LEU A 185 11.59 1.79 -8.76
N GLY A 186 11.88 2.66 -7.79
CA GLY A 186 10.88 3.32 -6.96
C GLY A 186 9.94 4.19 -7.80
N TRP A 187 10.48 5.02 -8.69
CA TRP A 187 9.69 5.87 -9.59
C TRP A 187 8.95 5.09 -10.66
N TRP A 188 9.55 4.01 -11.18
CA TRP A 188 8.85 3.06 -12.03
C TRP A 188 7.63 2.45 -11.34
N GLY A 189 7.79 1.99 -10.10
CA GLY A 189 6.70 1.42 -9.30
C GLY A 189 5.60 2.44 -8.99
N LYS A 190 5.97 3.67 -8.59
CA LYS A 190 5.04 4.78 -8.36
C LYS A 190 4.25 5.12 -9.63
N ALA A 191 4.91 5.13 -10.78
CA ALA A 191 4.27 5.44 -12.05
C ALA A 191 3.20 4.43 -12.47
N ILE A 192 3.46 3.13 -12.25
CA ILE A 192 2.47 2.06 -12.49
C ILE A 192 1.25 2.19 -11.58
N MET A 193 1.46 2.69 -10.37
CA MET A 193 0.46 2.80 -9.32
C MET A 193 -0.42 4.04 -9.45
N ILE A 194 0.16 5.22 -9.68
CA ILE A 194 -0.55 6.51 -9.74
C ILE A 194 -1.07 6.82 -11.15
N ARG A 195 -0.37 6.34 -12.19
CA ARG A 195 -0.73 6.44 -13.61
C ARG A 195 -1.01 7.87 -14.09
N ASN A 196 -0.41 8.87 -13.44
CA ASN A 196 -0.61 10.27 -13.76
C ASN A 196 0.73 11.03 -13.77
N GLN A 197 1.18 11.45 -14.95
CA GLN A 197 2.48 12.07 -15.15
C GLN A 197 2.66 13.39 -14.36
N PRO A 198 1.72 14.36 -14.39
CA PRO A 198 1.87 15.58 -13.59
C PRO A 198 1.98 15.31 -12.09
N LEU A 199 1.15 14.41 -11.56
CA LEU A 199 1.15 14.06 -10.14
C LEU A 199 2.48 13.41 -9.71
N LEU A 200 3.06 12.57 -10.58
CA LEU A 200 4.36 11.95 -10.34
C LEU A 200 5.51 12.97 -10.33
N TRP A 201 5.46 13.99 -11.19
CA TRP A 201 6.43 15.09 -11.16
C TRP A 201 6.30 15.93 -9.88
N VAL A 202 5.08 16.22 -9.44
CA VAL A 202 4.83 16.93 -8.17
C VAL A 202 5.42 16.13 -7.00
N LEU A 203 5.20 14.82 -6.98
CA LEU A 203 5.80 13.95 -5.97
C LEU A 203 7.33 13.93 -6.06
N SER A 204 7.89 13.89 -7.28
CA SER A 204 9.35 13.83 -7.49
C SER A 204 10.03 15.07 -6.97
N ILE A 205 9.60 16.24 -7.40
CA ILE A 205 10.13 17.51 -6.91
C ILE A 205 9.82 17.68 -5.41
N GLY A 206 8.64 17.26 -4.97
CA GLY A 206 8.22 17.34 -3.57
C GLY A 206 9.11 16.54 -2.63
N PHE A 207 9.56 15.35 -3.05
CA PHE A 207 10.44 14.50 -2.25
C PHE A 207 11.83 15.14 -2.04
N GLU A 208 12.42 15.68 -3.10
CA GLU A 208 13.71 16.38 -3.09
C GLU A 208 13.65 17.64 -2.21
N LEU A 209 12.52 18.36 -2.26
CA LEU A 209 12.27 19.49 -1.36
C LEU A 209 12.20 19.03 0.11
N MET A 210 11.67 17.84 0.40
CA MET A 210 11.70 17.30 1.75
C MET A 210 13.13 16.95 2.18
N GLU A 211 13.93 16.35 1.32
CA GLU A 211 15.33 16.03 1.62
C GLU A 211 16.12 17.32 1.93
N LEU A 212 15.98 18.34 1.09
CA LEU A 212 16.55 19.66 1.33
C LEU A 212 16.06 20.25 2.66
N THR A 213 14.77 20.10 2.98
CA THR A 213 14.17 20.61 4.23
C THR A 213 14.72 19.88 5.45
N PHE A 214 14.88 18.56 5.37
CA PHE A 214 15.22 17.70 6.50
C PHE A 214 16.71 17.29 6.56
N ARG A 215 17.58 17.77 5.68
CA ARG A 215 19.04 17.50 5.70
C ARG A 215 19.74 17.87 7.00
N HIS A 216 19.22 18.86 7.72
CA HIS A 216 19.74 19.26 9.03
C HIS A 216 19.40 18.25 10.14
N MET A 217 18.40 17.40 9.90
CA MET A 217 17.95 16.35 10.82
C MET A 217 18.52 14.98 10.44
N LEU A 218 18.61 14.71 9.15
CA LEU A 218 19.04 13.43 8.60
C LEU A 218 20.29 13.66 7.76
N PRO A 219 21.49 13.30 8.26
CA PRO A 219 22.75 13.45 7.53
C PRO A 219 22.75 12.76 6.17
N ASN A 220 21.96 11.68 6.01
CA ASN A 220 21.78 10.98 4.74
C ASN A 220 21.17 11.87 3.64
N PHE A 221 20.36 12.87 3.99
CA PHE A 221 19.74 13.80 3.04
C PHE A 221 20.65 14.99 2.70
N ASN A 222 21.82 15.08 3.32
CA ASN A 222 22.81 16.05 2.90
C ASN A 222 23.50 15.52 1.64
N GLU A 223 22.93 15.86 0.50
CA GLU A 223 23.39 15.48 -0.84
C GLU A 223 23.87 16.72 -1.61
N CYS A 224 24.53 16.49 -2.74
CA CYS A 224 25.01 17.58 -3.58
C CYS A 224 23.90 18.17 -4.44
N TRP A 225 23.98 19.46 -4.75
CA TRP A 225 22.96 20.11 -5.59
C TRP A 225 22.75 19.42 -6.94
N TRP A 226 23.83 18.89 -7.53
CA TRP A 226 23.79 18.20 -8.82
C TRP A 226 23.28 16.77 -8.68
N ASP A 227 23.40 16.18 -7.49
CA ASP A 227 22.84 14.86 -7.17
C ASP A 227 21.30 14.97 -7.19
N SER A 228 20.74 15.78 -6.29
CA SER A 228 19.30 15.98 -6.15
C SER A 228 18.64 16.52 -7.44
N ILE A 229 19.23 17.52 -8.10
CA ILE A 229 18.61 18.13 -9.30
C ILE A 229 18.87 17.30 -10.56
N VAL A 230 20.12 16.94 -10.84
CA VAL A 230 20.47 16.35 -12.13
C VAL A 230 20.32 14.83 -12.06
N LEU A 231 20.93 14.18 -11.07
CA LEU A 231 20.90 12.73 -10.98
C LEU A 231 19.52 12.22 -10.57
N ASP A 232 18.94 12.74 -9.50
CA ASP A 232 17.68 12.22 -9.00
C ASP A 232 16.50 12.75 -9.82
N ILE A 233 16.19 14.05 -9.82
CA ILE A 233 15.02 14.57 -10.56
C ILE A 233 15.09 14.29 -12.07
N LEU A 234 16.17 14.71 -12.74
CA LEU A 234 16.22 14.75 -14.21
C LEU A 234 16.63 13.42 -14.85
N ILE A 235 17.36 12.56 -14.15
CA ILE A 235 17.83 11.28 -14.71
C ILE A 235 17.03 10.12 -14.10
N CYS A 236 17.20 9.82 -12.82
CA CYS A 236 16.66 8.61 -12.19
C CYS A 236 15.14 8.64 -12.10
N ASN A 237 14.58 9.72 -11.56
CA ASN A 237 13.16 9.90 -11.33
C ASN A 237 12.43 10.03 -12.67
N TRP A 238 12.93 10.90 -13.57
CA TRP A 238 12.42 11.03 -14.93
C TRP A 238 12.39 9.70 -15.67
N PHE A 239 13.50 8.95 -15.69
CA PHE A 239 13.59 7.68 -16.39
C PHE A 239 12.64 6.64 -15.79
N GLY A 240 12.59 6.52 -14.46
CA GLY A 240 11.64 5.65 -13.76
C GLY A 240 10.19 5.98 -14.11
N ILE A 241 9.80 7.26 -14.06
CA ILE A 241 8.45 7.69 -14.42
C ILE A 241 8.16 7.38 -15.90
N TRP A 242 9.08 7.72 -16.81
CA TRP A 242 8.92 7.44 -18.24
C TRP A 242 8.74 5.94 -18.51
N ALA A 243 9.60 5.10 -17.93
CA ALA A 243 9.56 3.65 -18.09
C ALA A 243 8.26 3.06 -17.51
N GLY A 244 7.83 3.53 -16.34
CA GLY A 244 6.58 3.10 -15.70
C GLY A 244 5.36 3.51 -16.52
N MET A 245 5.29 4.74 -17.01
CA MET A 245 4.20 5.20 -17.87
C MET A 245 4.19 4.50 -19.24
N LYS A 246 5.37 4.15 -19.78
CA LYS A 246 5.47 3.30 -20.98
C LYS A 246 4.95 1.89 -20.71
N THR A 247 5.25 1.34 -19.54
CA THR A 247 4.73 0.04 -19.08
C THR A 247 3.20 0.07 -19.01
N VAL A 248 2.63 1.09 -18.37
CA VAL A 248 1.17 1.31 -18.29
C VAL A 248 0.56 1.35 -19.69
N ARG A 249 1.09 2.16 -20.62
CA ARG A 249 0.58 2.27 -22.00
C ARG A 249 0.70 0.96 -22.79
N TYR A 250 1.78 0.21 -22.59
CA TYR A 250 2.00 -1.07 -23.24
C TYR A 250 0.90 -2.08 -22.86
N PHE A 251 0.46 -2.05 -21.59
CA PHE A 251 -0.62 -2.94 -21.11
C PHE A 251 -2.04 -2.38 -21.33
N ASP A 252 -2.24 -1.06 -21.33
CA ASP A 252 -3.53 -0.38 -21.61
C ASP A 252 -4.02 -0.67 -23.05
N GLY A 253 -3.10 -0.72 -24.03
CA GLY A 253 -3.43 -0.99 -25.43
C GLY A 253 -3.70 -2.47 -25.79
N ARG A 254 -3.67 -3.40 -24.83
CA ARG A 254 -3.87 -4.84 -25.09
C ARG A 254 -5.19 -5.30 -24.47
N THR A 255 -6.21 -5.51 -25.31
CA THR A 255 -7.39 -6.30 -24.93
C THR A 255 -6.96 -7.77 -24.80
N TYR A 256 -6.76 -8.22 -23.57
CA TYR A 256 -6.44 -9.61 -23.33
C TYR A 256 -7.75 -10.41 -23.30
N GLU A 257 -8.00 -11.24 -24.33
CA GLU A 257 -8.90 -12.38 -24.15
C GLU A 257 -8.23 -13.37 -23.20
N TRP A 258 -8.67 -13.34 -21.95
CA TRP A 258 -8.04 -14.10 -20.88
C TRP A 258 -8.45 -15.58 -20.94
N VAL A 259 -7.92 -16.34 -21.90
CA VAL A 259 -8.10 -17.80 -21.98
C VAL A 259 -7.44 -18.49 -20.76
N GLY A 260 -8.08 -19.49 -20.16
CA GLY A 260 -7.57 -20.23 -18.98
C GLY A 260 -6.14 -20.80 -19.14
N LEU A 261 -5.43 -20.97 -18.01
CA LEU A 261 -4.10 -21.59 -17.91
C LEU A 261 -4.04 -23.02 -18.50
N SER A 262 -5.14 -23.77 -18.36
CA SER A 262 -5.36 -25.11 -18.91
C SER A 262 -5.35 -25.16 -20.44
N ARG A 263 -5.77 -24.07 -21.09
CA ARG A 263 -5.87 -23.95 -22.55
C ARG A 263 -4.58 -23.40 -23.19
N GLN A 264 -3.53 -23.14 -22.41
CA GLN A 264 -2.24 -22.68 -22.93
C GLN A 264 -1.41 -23.86 -23.45
N PRO A 265 -0.95 -23.84 -24.71
CA PRO A 265 -0.31 -24.99 -25.35
C PRO A 265 1.11 -25.27 -24.82
N ASN A 266 1.87 -24.23 -24.44
CA ASN A 266 3.28 -24.34 -24.06
C ASN A 266 3.53 -23.95 -22.60
N ILE A 267 4.56 -24.54 -21.97
CA ILE A 267 5.00 -24.20 -20.59
C ILE A 267 5.42 -22.73 -20.50
N ILE A 268 6.13 -22.20 -21.51
CA ILE A 268 6.50 -20.77 -21.58
C ILE A 268 5.25 -19.89 -21.63
N SER A 269 4.22 -20.30 -22.38
CA SER A 269 2.94 -19.61 -22.43
C SER A 269 2.20 -19.69 -21.09
N LYS A 270 2.28 -20.81 -20.36
CA LYS A 270 1.75 -20.95 -18.99
C LYS A 270 2.48 -20.05 -17.99
N VAL A 271 3.80 -19.95 -18.05
CA VAL A 271 4.59 -19.05 -17.19
C VAL A 271 4.28 -17.59 -17.51
N LYS A 272 4.29 -17.21 -18.80
CA LYS A 272 3.89 -15.87 -19.24
C LYS A 272 2.46 -15.53 -18.81
N ARG A 273 1.57 -16.53 -18.83
CA ARG A 273 0.18 -16.41 -18.39
C ARG A 273 0.06 -16.23 -16.87
N MET A 274 0.81 -17.00 -16.09
CA MET A 274 0.89 -16.86 -14.64
C MET A 274 1.43 -15.47 -14.25
N LEU A 275 2.51 -15.01 -14.90
CA LEU A 275 3.04 -13.66 -14.70
C LEU A 275 2.02 -12.58 -15.11
N GLY A 276 1.26 -12.81 -16.18
CA GLY A 276 0.18 -11.93 -16.62
C GLY A 276 -0.99 -11.83 -15.62
N GLN A 277 -1.19 -12.82 -14.72
CA GLN A 277 -2.20 -12.70 -13.67
C GLN A 277 -1.86 -11.59 -12.68
N PHE A 278 -0.58 -11.25 -12.48
CA PHE A 278 -0.17 -10.15 -11.62
C PHE A 278 -0.49 -8.76 -12.20
N THR A 279 -0.99 -8.70 -13.44
CA THR A 279 -1.51 -7.45 -14.00
C THR A 279 -2.99 -7.23 -13.63
N PRO A 280 -3.41 -5.97 -13.43
CA PRO A 280 -4.81 -5.63 -13.20
C PRO A 280 -5.75 -6.23 -14.26
N ALA A 281 -6.99 -6.54 -13.87
CA ALA A 281 -7.99 -7.08 -14.80
C ALA A 281 -8.31 -6.10 -15.95
N HIS A 282 -8.33 -4.81 -15.62
CA HIS A 282 -8.45 -3.71 -16.56
C HIS A 282 -7.43 -2.63 -16.17
N TRP A 283 -6.77 -2.05 -17.16
CA TRP A 283 -5.84 -0.95 -16.97
C TRP A 283 -6.57 0.39 -17.08
N ASP A 284 -7.67 0.57 -16.34
CA ASP A 284 -8.40 1.83 -16.40
C ASP A 284 -7.51 2.98 -15.93
N LYS A 285 -7.58 4.10 -16.64
CA LYS A 285 -6.88 5.33 -16.29
C LYS A 285 -7.49 5.90 -15.01
N ASP A 286 -6.66 6.10 -13.98
CA ASP A 286 -7.10 6.74 -12.75
C ASP A 286 -7.32 8.25 -13.03
N GLU A 287 -8.56 8.68 -12.88
CA GLU A 287 -9.00 10.03 -13.23
C GLU A 287 -8.94 10.96 -12.00
N TRP A 288 -7.79 11.60 -11.80
CA TRP A 288 -7.53 12.47 -10.64
C TRP A 288 -8.24 13.83 -10.74
N HIS A 289 -8.19 14.48 -11.91
CA HIS A 289 -8.82 15.78 -12.20
C HIS A 289 -8.66 16.85 -11.10
N PRO A 290 -7.42 17.23 -10.72
CA PRO A 290 -7.16 18.13 -9.59
C PRO A 290 -7.77 19.54 -9.77
N THR A 291 -7.97 20.00 -11.00
CA THR A 291 -8.45 21.35 -11.32
C THR A 291 -9.99 21.47 -11.42
N ARG A 292 -10.75 20.39 -11.19
CA ARG A 292 -12.23 20.43 -11.26
C ARG A 292 -12.87 21.27 -10.17
N GLY A 293 -12.15 21.57 -9.08
CA GLY A 293 -12.62 22.45 -8.02
C GLY A 293 -11.64 22.49 -6.85
N PRO A 294 -11.75 23.50 -5.96
CA PRO A 294 -10.80 23.69 -4.85
C PRO A 294 -10.79 22.49 -3.89
N TRP A 295 -11.95 21.88 -3.62
CA TRP A 295 -12.02 20.69 -2.77
C TRP A 295 -11.36 19.47 -3.40
N ARG A 296 -11.56 19.28 -4.72
CA ARG A 296 -10.90 18.20 -5.46
C ARG A 296 -9.37 18.38 -5.46
N PHE A 297 -8.91 19.62 -5.59
CA PHE A 297 -7.50 19.96 -5.50
C PHE A 297 -6.92 19.58 -4.13
N ILE A 298 -7.57 19.97 -3.03
CA ILE A 298 -7.15 19.64 -1.66
C ILE A 298 -7.10 18.13 -1.43
N GLN A 299 -8.08 17.38 -1.95
CA GLN A 299 -8.11 15.92 -1.87
C GLN A 299 -6.94 15.27 -2.64
N VAL A 300 -6.65 15.72 -3.87
CA VAL A 300 -5.50 15.19 -4.61
C VAL A 300 -4.17 15.60 -3.97
N LEU A 301 -4.10 16.80 -3.40
CA LEU A 301 -2.94 17.27 -2.64
C LEU A 301 -2.73 16.45 -1.36
N SER A 302 -3.81 16.07 -0.66
CA SER A 302 -3.70 15.27 0.57
C SER A 302 -3.14 13.88 0.29
N LEU A 303 -3.46 13.28 -0.86
CA LEU A 303 -2.78 12.06 -1.32
C LEU A 303 -1.26 12.27 -1.45
N CYS A 304 -0.83 13.39 -2.04
CA CYS A 304 0.60 13.68 -2.19
C CYS A 304 1.29 13.80 -0.83
N VAL A 305 0.66 14.52 0.11
CA VAL A 305 1.17 14.71 1.47
C VAL A 305 1.29 13.38 2.20
N VAL A 306 0.27 12.53 2.15
CA VAL A 306 0.31 11.20 2.79
C VAL A 306 1.39 10.32 2.15
N PHE A 307 1.52 10.36 0.83
CA PHE A 307 2.56 9.62 0.12
C PHE A 307 3.95 10.03 0.59
N MET A 308 4.23 11.34 0.56
CA MET A 308 5.47 11.92 1.04
C MET A 308 5.75 11.58 2.51
N ALA A 309 4.73 11.61 3.37
CA ALA A 309 4.86 11.25 4.78
C ALA A 309 5.29 9.78 4.98
N VAL A 310 4.73 8.85 4.20
CA VAL A 310 5.10 7.42 4.22
C VAL A 310 6.54 7.19 3.74
N GLU A 311 6.99 7.96 2.75
CA GLU A 311 8.37 7.87 2.28
C GLU A 311 9.33 8.43 3.33
N LEU A 312 9.04 9.62 3.84
CA LEU A 312 9.82 10.28 4.87
C LEU A 312 9.91 9.44 6.16
N SER A 313 8.82 8.79 6.57
CA SER A 313 8.82 7.91 7.74
C SER A 313 9.79 6.74 7.59
N THR A 314 10.09 6.28 6.37
CA THR A 314 11.13 5.27 6.09
C THR A 314 12.48 5.70 6.65
N PHE A 315 12.89 6.94 6.34
CA PHE A 315 14.20 7.47 6.73
C PHE A 315 14.26 7.79 8.22
N PHE A 316 13.17 8.35 8.78
CA PHE A 316 13.10 8.63 10.21
C PHE A 316 13.06 7.36 11.07
N LEU A 317 12.27 6.36 10.71
CA LEU A 317 12.21 5.09 11.47
C LEU A 317 13.58 4.41 11.46
N LYS A 318 14.20 4.34 10.28
CA LYS A 318 15.56 3.83 10.10
C LYS A 318 16.55 4.55 11.02
N PHE A 319 16.53 5.87 11.03
CA PHE A 319 17.41 6.70 11.86
C PHE A 319 17.14 6.49 13.36
N CYS A 320 15.88 6.57 13.79
CA CYS A 320 15.50 6.44 15.20
C CYS A 320 15.85 5.07 15.78
N LEU A 321 15.68 4.01 14.99
CA LEU A 321 15.85 2.62 15.40
C LEU A 321 17.24 2.04 15.09
N TRP A 322 18.15 2.84 14.54
CA TRP A 322 19.50 2.41 14.13
C TRP A 322 19.47 1.22 13.15
N ILE A 323 18.67 1.32 12.09
CA ILE A 323 18.61 0.30 11.05
C ILE A 323 19.56 0.71 9.90
N PRO A 324 20.55 -0.13 9.52
CA PRO A 324 21.46 0.23 8.44
C PRO A 324 20.73 0.25 7.08
N PRO A 325 21.13 1.12 6.13
CA PRO A 325 20.49 1.21 4.81
C PRO A 325 20.41 -0.13 4.06
N ARG A 326 21.43 -0.97 4.23
CA ARG A 326 21.54 -2.28 3.57
C ARG A 326 20.75 -3.38 4.28
N ASN A 327 20.10 -3.08 5.40
CA ASN A 327 19.35 -4.08 6.14
C ASN A 327 18.08 -4.49 5.36
N PRO A 328 17.80 -5.80 5.22
CA PRO A 328 16.63 -6.28 4.48
C PRO A 328 15.31 -5.83 5.08
N LEU A 329 15.25 -5.45 6.37
CA LEU A 329 14.03 -4.91 6.98
C LEU A 329 13.49 -3.67 6.25
N ILE A 330 14.38 -2.81 5.73
CA ILE A 330 13.97 -1.63 4.96
C ILE A 330 13.32 -2.09 3.65
N VAL A 331 13.94 -3.05 2.96
CA VAL A 331 13.40 -3.62 1.72
C VAL A 331 12.06 -4.30 1.96
N TYR A 332 11.92 -5.10 3.03
CA TYR A 332 10.65 -5.74 3.39
C TYR A 332 9.55 -4.72 3.66
N ARG A 333 9.87 -3.63 4.37
CA ARG A 333 8.93 -2.53 4.59
C ARG A 333 8.53 -1.85 3.27
N LEU A 334 9.48 -1.55 2.38
CA LEU A 334 9.20 -0.93 1.08
C LEU A 334 8.32 -1.82 0.21
N VAL A 335 8.60 -3.13 0.16
CA VAL A 335 7.77 -4.10 -0.57
C VAL A 335 6.37 -4.19 0.03
N LEU A 336 6.25 -4.22 1.36
CA LEU A 336 4.95 -4.25 2.03
C LEU A 336 4.14 -2.97 1.72
N TRP A 337 4.76 -1.80 1.83
CA TRP A 337 4.11 -0.53 1.49
C TRP A 337 3.72 -0.45 0.02
N TRP A 338 4.56 -0.95 -0.89
CA TRP A 338 4.22 -1.05 -2.31
C TRP A 338 2.98 -1.93 -2.53
N LEU A 339 2.91 -3.10 -1.89
CA LEU A 339 1.76 -4.00 -1.99
C LEU A 339 0.48 -3.40 -1.38
N ILE A 340 0.57 -2.64 -0.29
CA ILE A 340 -0.56 -1.93 0.34
C ILE A 340 -1.02 -0.76 -0.52
N ALA A 341 -0.07 -0.01 -1.11
CA ALA A 341 -0.36 1.23 -1.82
C ALA A 341 -1.14 0.99 -3.13
N ILE A 342 -0.96 -0.14 -3.80
CA ILE A 342 -1.69 -0.50 -5.04
C ILE A 342 -3.22 -0.49 -4.81
N PRO A 343 -3.80 -1.28 -3.88
CA PRO A 343 -5.23 -1.21 -3.60
C PRO A 343 -5.63 0.10 -2.93
N THR A 344 -4.81 0.68 -2.05
CA THR A 344 -5.10 1.96 -1.40
C THR A 344 -5.36 3.08 -2.40
N ILE A 345 -4.50 3.26 -3.40
CA ILE A 345 -4.63 4.33 -4.39
C ILE A 345 -5.86 4.13 -5.25
N ARG A 346 -6.19 2.89 -5.60
CA ARG A 346 -7.40 2.57 -6.36
C ARG A 346 -8.67 2.81 -5.55
N GLU A 347 -8.69 2.39 -4.28
CA GLU A 347 -9.79 2.65 -3.35
C GLU A 347 -9.99 4.15 -3.12
N TYR A 348 -8.90 4.89 -2.94
CA TYR A 348 -8.94 6.34 -2.77
C TYR A 348 -9.45 7.05 -4.02
N ASN A 349 -8.93 6.69 -5.20
CA ASN A 349 -9.42 7.26 -6.46
C ASN A 349 -10.92 6.98 -6.67
N THR A 350 -11.38 5.77 -6.36
CA THR A 350 -12.81 5.41 -6.40
C THR A 350 -13.62 6.23 -5.41
N TYR A 351 -13.15 6.39 -4.18
CA TYR A 351 -13.78 7.22 -3.15
C TYR A 351 -13.94 8.68 -3.60
N LEU A 352 -12.93 9.21 -4.31
CA LEU A 352 -12.97 10.54 -4.87
C LEU A 352 -14.00 10.67 -6.00
N GLN A 353 -14.16 9.64 -6.84
CA GLN A 353 -15.12 9.66 -7.96
C GLN A 353 -16.56 9.38 -7.54
N ASP A 354 -16.78 8.69 -6.41
CA ASP A 354 -18.13 8.35 -5.94
C ASP A 354 -18.91 9.63 -5.59
N SER A 355 -20.09 9.81 -6.18
CA SER A 355 -20.98 10.95 -5.93
C SER A 355 -22.00 10.69 -4.81
N LYS A 356 -21.95 9.51 -4.17
CA LYS A 356 -22.87 9.18 -3.08
C LYS A 356 -22.70 10.11 -1.87
N PRO A 357 -23.81 10.45 -1.17
CA PRO A 357 -23.77 11.29 0.03
C PRO A 357 -23.03 10.62 1.20
N PHE A 358 -23.11 9.29 1.31
CA PHE A 358 -22.42 8.52 2.34
C PHE A 358 -21.28 7.71 1.74
N LYS A 359 -20.05 8.22 1.89
CA LYS A 359 -18.86 7.58 1.34
C LYS A 359 -18.11 6.81 2.42
N LYS A 360 -17.96 5.51 2.23
CA LYS A 360 -17.10 4.68 3.06
C LYS A 360 -15.69 4.64 2.47
N VAL A 361 -14.68 4.97 3.28
CA VAL A 361 -13.28 4.79 2.89
C VAL A 361 -12.99 3.29 2.79
N GLY A 362 -12.30 2.88 1.72
CA GLY A 362 -11.91 1.49 1.52
C GLY A 362 -11.02 0.96 2.64
N SER A 363 -11.02 -0.36 2.85
CA SER A 363 -10.29 -0.99 3.96
C SER A 363 -8.79 -0.78 3.87
N PHE A 364 -8.20 -0.85 2.67
CA PHE A 364 -6.77 -0.60 2.50
C PHE A 364 -6.43 0.87 2.69
N CYS A 365 -7.28 1.77 2.19
CA CYS A 365 -7.08 3.20 2.40
C CYS A 365 -7.14 3.59 3.88
N TRP A 366 -8.08 3.02 4.65
CA TRP A 366 -8.15 3.23 6.10
C TRP A 366 -6.92 2.65 6.81
N LEU A 367 -6.54 1.41 6.46
CA LEU A 367 -5.42 0.71 7.09
C LEU A 367 -4.08 1.40 6.81
N SER A 368 -3.84 1.84 5.57
CA SER A 368 -2.63 2.59 5.22
C SER A 368 -2.54 3.91 5.98
N LEU A 369 -3.68 4.57 6.17
CA LEU A 369 -3.73 5.82 6.93
C LEU A 369 -3.42 5.59 8.41
N ALA A 370 -3.98 4.55 9.01
CA ALA A 370 -3.68 4.14 10.39
C ALA A 370 -2.18 3.80 10.56
N ILE A 371 -1.60 3.03 9.64
CA ILE A 371 -0.16 2.70 9.66
C ILE A 371 0.67 3.98 9.56
N CYS A 372 0.38 4.86 8.59
CA CYS A 372 1.08 6.13 8.42
C CYS A 372 1.04 6.98 9.71
N ILE A 373 -0.13 7.12 10.34
CA ILE A 373 -0.29 7.84 11.60
C ILE A 373 0.58 7.23 12.70
N VAL A 374 0.54 5.90 12.90
CA VAL A 374 1.33 5.24 13.95
C VAL A 374 2.83 5.37 13.68
N GLU A 375 3.29 5.20 12.44
CA GLU A 375 4.69 5.43 12.07
C GLU A 375 5.13 6.87 12.40
N LEU A 376 4.33 7.87 12.03
CA LEU A 376 4.59 9.27 12.34
C LEU A 376 4.67 9.51 13.85
N LEU A 377 3.76 8.92 14.64
CA LEU A 377 3.79 9.02 16.10
C LEU A 377 5.07 8.40 16.69
N ILE A 378 5.54 7.27 16.16
CA ILE A 378 6.81 6.66 16.56
C ILE A 378 7.97 7.60 16.23
N CYS A 379 8.01 8.17 15.03
CA CYS A 379 9.04 9.12 14.62
C CYS A 379 9.06 10.37 15.54
N ILE A 380 7.90 10.91 15.89
CA ILE A 380 7.79 12.04 16.84
C ILE A 380 8.32 11.63 18.22
N LYS A 381 7.86 10.50 18.75
CA LYS A 381 8.22 10.01 20.08
C LYS A 381 9.72 9.74 20.18
N PHE A 382 10.28 9.00 19.22
CA PHE A 382 11.69 8.57 19.27
C PHE A 382 12.67 9.66 18.80
N GLY A 383 12.22 10.60 17.98
CA GLY A 383 13.02 11.75 17.55
C GLY A 383 13.20 12.82 18.64
N HIS A 384 12.37 12.82 19.69
CA HIS A 384 12.46 13.77 20.79
C HIS A 384 13.86 13.75 21.45
N GLY A 385 14.46 14.93 21.62
CA GLY A 385 15.78 15.10 22.26
C GLY A 385 17.02 14.82 21.40
N LYS A 386 16.92 14.24 20.19
CA LYS A 386 18.06 14.12 19.24
C LYS A 386 17.91 15.04 18.02
N CYS A 387 16.69 15.24 17.56
CA CYS A 387 16.41 15.95 16.31
C CYS A 387 15.21 16.91 16.40
N CYS A 388 14.33 16.71 17.41
CA CYS A 388 12.93 17.12 17.33
C CYS A 388 12.49 18.14 18.39
N SER A 389 13.25 19.21 18.66
CA SER A 389 12.68 20.37 19.39
C SER A 389 11.66 21.14 18.51
N ASN A 390 11.86 21.17 17.17
CA ASN A 390 10.98 21.88 16.22
C ASN A 390 10.10 20.97 15.33
N PHE A 391 10.34 19.66 15.31
CA PHE A 391 9.61 18.68 14.49
C PHE A 391 8.12 18.55 14.88
N SER A 392 7.83 18.69 16.18
CA SER A 392 6.45 18.64 16.70
C SER A 392 5.58 19.72 16.04
N ALA A 393 6.10 20.92 15.75
CA ALA A 393 5.31 22.00 15.16
C ALA A 393 4.98 21.77 13.67
N SER A 394 5.87 21.15 12.90
CA SER A 394 5.67 20.90 11.46
C SER A 394 4.86 19.63 11.19
N VAL A 395 5.14 18.55 11.94
CA VAL A 395 4.39 17.29 11.79
C VAL A 395 3.03 17.33 12.48
N SER A 396 2.88 18.07 13.58
CA SER A 396 1.56 18.28 14.19
C SER A 396 0.62 19.06 13.26
N LYS A 397 1.14 19.93 12.37
CA LYS A 397 0.34 20.58 11.30
C LYS A 397 -0.08 19.60 10.19
N VAL A 398 0.80 18.67 9.81
CA VAL A 398 0.47 17.60 8.83
C VAL A 398 -0.51 16.59 9.42
N ASN A 399 -0.31 16.17 10.68
CA ASN A 399 -1.24 15.33 11.42
C ASN A 399 -2.57 16.05 11.64
N ALA A 400 -2.59 17.34 11.95
CA ALA A 400 -3.81 18.12 12.05
C ALA A 400 -4.55 18.17 10.71
N PHE A 401 -3.86 18.33 9.58
CA PHE A 401 -4.48 18.30 8.26
C PHE A 401 -5.03 16.91 7.89
N VAL A 402 -4.29 15.84 8.18
CA VAL A 402 -4.72 14.46 7.92
C VAL A 402 -5.89 14.07 8.83
N VAL A 403 -5.81 14.39 10.12
CA VAL A 403 -6.86 14.15 11.12
C VAL A 403 -8.08 15.03 10.85
N ASP A 404 -7.91 16.31 10.49
CA ASP A 404 -9.02 17.18 10.07
C ASP A 404 -9.66 16.66 8.79
N HIS A 405 -8.92 16.13 7.81
CA HIS A 405 -9.54 15.58 6.61
C HIS A 405 -10.40 14.33 6.93
N ILE A 406 -9.97 13.48 7.86
CA ILE A 406 -10.75 12.34 8.36
C ILE A 406 -11.97 12.85 9.16
N LEU A 407 -11.76 13.81 10.06
CA LEU A 407 -12.79 14.36 10.94
C LEU A 407 -13.82 15.23 10.21
N VAL A 408 -13.43 15.96 9.16
CA VAL A 408 -14.33 16.73 8.30
C VAL A 408 -15.17 15.77 7.46
N SER A 409 -14.56 14.70 6.94
CA SER A 409 -15.30 13.64 6.23
C SER A 409 -16.29 12.91 7.16
N SER A 410 -15.95 12.71 8.43
CA SER A 410 -16.86 12.11 9.41
C SER A 410 -17.90 13.09 9.94
N ARG A 411 -17.59 14.39 10.10
CA ARG A 411 -18.56 15.43 10.50
C ARG A 411 -19.63 15.66 9.44
N LEU A 412 -19.30 15.53 8.16
CA LEU A 412 -20.29 15.54 7.07
C LEU A 412 -21.23 14.33 7.16
N ALA A 413 -20.71 13.15 7.53
CA ALA A 413 -21.53 11.96 7.77
C ALA A 413 -22.41 12.09 9.03
N SER A 414 -21.91 12.69 10.12
CA SER A 414 -22.69 12.93 11.33
C SER A 414 -23.74 14.04 11.18
N ARG A 415 -23.49 15.08 10.37
CA ARG A 415 -24.49 16.13 10.09
C ARG A 415 -25.70 15.60 9.32
N ALA A 416 -25.51 14.66 8.40
CA ALA A 416 -26.63 13.98 7.75
C ALA A 416 -27.47 13.17 8.75
N PHE A 417 -26.84 12.58 9.77
CA PHE A 417 -27.55 11.85 10.84
C PHE A 417 -28.37 12.77 11.77
N CYS A 418 -27.98 14.04 11.92
CA CYS A 418 -28.77 15.01 12.69
C CYS A 418 -29.91 15.66 11.89
N VAL A 419 -29.81 15.72 10.55
CA VAL A 419 -30.90 16.26 9.72
C VAL A 419 -32.05 15.26 9.55
N ASP A 420 -31.76 13.95 9.58
CA ASP A 420 -32.79 12.90 9.50
C ASP A 420 -33.45 12.55 10.87
N MET A 421 -33.11 13.28 11.95
CA MET A 421 -33.72 13.14 13.28
C MET A 421 -34.66 14.30 13.67
N GLU A 422 -35.06 15.16 12.73
CA GLU A 422 -36.24 16.02 12.93
C GLU A 422 -37.50 15.17 12.73
N ILE A 423 -38.04 14.69 13.86
CA ILE A 423 -39.36 14.08 13.97
C ILE A 423 -40.39 15.04 13.35
N PRO A 424 -41.19 14.62 12.35
CA PRO A 424 -42.24 15.48 11.82
C PRO A 424 -43.30 15.70 12.91
N ASN A 425 -43.39 16.94 13.39
CA ASN A 425 -44.42 17.37 14.33
C ASN A 425 -45.78 17.37 13.60
N ASN A 426 -46.53 16.28 13.72
CA ASN A 426 -47.81 16.11 13.06
C ASN A 426 -48.93 16.62 13.98
N ASP A 427 -49.00 17.94 14.15
CA ASP A 427 -50.19 18.61 14.71
C ASP A 427 -51.18 18.86 13.57
N LYS A 428 -52.17 17.96 13.40
CA LYS A 428 -53.50 18.20 12.80
C LYS A 428 -54.31 16.91 12.71
N GLU A 429 -55.18 16.69 13.70
CA GLU A 429 -56.60 16.28 13.54
C GLU A 429 -57.14 15.79 14.89
N LYS A 430 -57.76 16.72 15.63
CA LYS A 430 -58.82 16.39 16.57
C LYS A 430 -60.12 16.71 15.87
N ASP A 431 -60.87 15.70 15.46
CA ASP A 431 -62.33 15.76 15.30
C ASP A 431 -62.86 14.33 15.18
N ILE A 432 -63.23 13.74 16.31
CA ILE A 432 -64.16 12.59 16.34
C ILE A 432 -65.31 12.99 17.25
N ILE A 433 -66.41 13.36 16.60
CA ILE A 433 -67.75 13.50 17.16
C ILE A 433 -68.25 12.08 17.45
N VAL A 434 -68.53 11.78 18.72
CA VAL A 434 -69.32 10.59 19.10
C VAL A 434 -70.72 11.06 19.48
N THR A 435 -71.68 10.60 18.71
CA THR A 435 -73.11 10.68 18.97
C THR A 435 -73.53 9.65 20.03
N LYS A 436 -74.44 10.11 20.90
CA LYS A 436 -75.22 9.43 21.96
C LYS A 436 -74.57 9.22 23.32
#